data_AF-A0A1E4R202-F1
#
_entry.id   AF-A0A1E4R202-F1
#
_cell.length_a   1.000
_cell.length_b   1.000
_cell.length_c   1.000
_cell.angle_alpha   90.00
_cell.angle_beta   90.00
_cell.angle_gamma   90.00
#
_symmetry.space_group_name_H-M   'P 1'
#
loop_
_entity.id
_entity.type
_entity.pdbx_description
1 polymer ?
#
loop_
_entity_poly.entity_id
_entity_poly.type
_entity_poly.pdbx_seq_one_letter_code
_entity_poly.pdbx_strand_id
1 'polypeptide(L)'
;MLTQNISNIPWQQLTTPYGRGTDIPRLIEQKQYQELTELIEHQGTLWQVTPWVVLILLKKLSSKNVEEVSLAEIELYLAVAHAITENYQDSTYNVSTMQELLDKRYLWVENEEDDELEWEEDTPRGYEPEAFLGYYYFSFLLLQEAIPVFTAIKARTKSTTEEIEELLALLKH
;
A
#
# COMPACT_ATOMS: atom_id res chain seq x y z
N MET A 1 -9.34 6.97 13.53
CA MET A 1 -7.95 6.60 13.18
C MET A 1 -7.73 5.15 13.56
N LEU A 2 -7.41 4.29 12.59
CA LEU A 2 -7.05 2.89 12.83
C LEU A 2 -5.76 2.81 13.65
N THR A 3 -5.83 2.25 14.86
CA THR A 3 -4.68 1.96 15.72
C THR A 3 -4.01 0.64 15.31
N GLN A 4 -3.65 0.52 14.04
CA GLN A 4 -2.85 -0.61 13.56
C GLN A 4 -1.36 -0.37 13.83
N ASN A 5 -0.75 -1.32 14.52
CA ASN A 5 0.69 -1.42 14.76
C ASN A 5 1.29 -2.39 13.73
N ILE A 6 2.52 -2.14 13.29
CA ILE A 6 3.22 -2.97 12.32
C ILE A 6 3.26 -4.45 12.75
N SER A 7 3.30 -4.73 14.06
CA SER A 7 3.30 -6.08 14.62
C SER A 7 1.96 -6.82 14.57
N ASN A 8 0.85 -6.10 14.34
CA ASN A 8 -0.50 -6.66 14.38
C ASN A 8 -1.03 -7.04 13.00
N ILE A 9 -0.27 -6.74 11.95
CA ILE A 9 -0.60 -7.10 10.57
C ILE A 9 -0.05 -8.51 10.31
N PRO A 10 -0.87 -9.45 9.79
CA PRO A 10 -0.47 -10.85 9.58
C PRO A 10 0.38 -10.99 8.30
N TRP A 11 1.57 -10.39 8.29
CA TRP A 11 2.43 -10.29 7.10
C TRP A 11 2.71 -11.63 6.38
N GLN A 12 2.83 -12.72 7.14
CA GLN A 12 3.04 -14.06 6.57
C GLN A 12 1.84 -14.56 5.76
N GLN A 13 0.65 -14.06 6.04
CA GLN A 13 -0.59 -14.46 5.36
C GLN A 13 -1.02 -13.50 4.24
N LEU A 14 -0.25 -12.43 4.02
CA LEU A 14 -0.49 -11.43 2.98
C LEU A 14 0.48 -11.64 1.83
N THR A 15 -0.05 -11.67 0.60
CA THR A 15 0.77 -11.87 -0.60
C THR A 15 1.44 -10.59 -1.10
N THR A 16 2.55 -10.80 -1.78
CA THR A 16 3.34 -9.88 -2.60
C THR A 16 3.54 -10.54 -3.98
N PRO A 17 4.04 -9.82 -5.01
CA PRO A 17 4.37 -10.43 -6.30
C PRO A 17 5.33 -11.62 -6.20
N TYR A 18 6.11 -11.71 -5.13
CA TYR A 18 7.22 -12.66 -4.97
C TYR A 18 7.06 -13.56 -3.74
N GLY A 19 5.82 -13.75 -3.26
CA GLY A 19 5.53 -14.61 -2.10
C GLY A 19 4.81 -13.86 -0.99
N ARG A 20 5.34 -13.89 0.24
CA ARG A 20 4.71 -13.33 1.45
C ARG A 20 5.28 -12.00 1.89
N GLY A 21 4.51 -11.23 2.63
CA GLY A 21 4.92 -9.94 3.19
C GLY A 21 5.90 -10.00 4.36
N THR A 22 6.49 -11.15 4.68
CA THR A 22 7.28 -11.38 5.91
C THR A 22 8.49 -10.46 6.07
N ASP A 23 9.10 -10.04 4.95
CA ASP A 23 10.24 -9.12 4.94
C ASP A 23 9.85 -7.64 5.12
N ILE A 24 8.59 -7.27 4.86
CA ILE A 24 8.12 -5.88 4.83
C ILE A 24 8.43 -5.12 6.13
N PRO A 25 8.18 -5.66 7.34
CA PRO A 25 8.50 -4.94 8.57
C PRO A 25 9.97 -4.54 8.66
N ARG A 26 10.88 -5.44 8.27
CA ARG A 26 12.33 -5.17 8.25
C ARG A 26 12.66 -4.09 7.22
N LEU A 27 12.10 -4.17 6.02
CA LEU A 27 12.34 -3.22 4.94
C LEU A 27 11.84 -1.80 5.28
N ILE A 28 10.70 -1.68 5.96
CA ILE A 28 10.18 -0.41 6.48
C ILE A 28 11.16 0.22 7.48
N GLU A 29 11.67 -0.56 8.45
CA GLU A 29 12.64 -0.06 9.43
C GLU A 29 13.98 0.33 8.78
N GLN A 30 14.40 -0.42 7.76
CA GLN A 30 15.63 -0.17 7.00
C GLN A 30 15.47 0.88 5.89
N LYS A 31 14.27 1.48 5.74
CA LYS A 31 13.95 2.48 4.71
C LYS A 31 14.29 2.02 3.28
N GLN A 32 14.09 0.73 2.99
CA GLN A 32 14.34 0.13 1.67
C GLN A 32 13.16 0.40 0.73
N TYR A 33 12.95 1.66 0.36
CA TYR A 33 11.74 2.08 -0.38
C TYR A 33 11.63 1.47 -1.78
N GLN A 34 12.74 1.30 -2.50
CA GLN A 34 12.72 0.69 -3.84
C GLN A 34 12.26 -0.78 -3.78
N GLU A 35 12.82 -1.56 -2.84
CA GLU A 35 12.41 -2.96 -2.62
C GLU A 35 10.97 -3.05 -2.12
N LEU A 36 10.54 -2.12 -1.25
CA LEU A 36 9.13 -2.04 -0.83
C LEU A 36 8.20 -1.76 -2.01
N THR A 37 8.56 -0.87 -2.93
CA THR A 37 7.75 -0.58 -4.12
C THR A 37 7.50 -1.86 -4.91
N GLU A 38 8.55 -2.63 -5.19
CA GLU A 38 8.45 -3.90 -5.94
C GLU A 38 7.58 -4.96 -5.23
N LEU A 39 7.41 -4.88 -3.90
CA LEU A 39 6.57 -5.81 -3.14
C LEU A 39 5.10 -5.39 -3.02
N ILE A 40 4.79 -4.10 -3.20
CA ILE A 40 3.44 -3.56 -3.03
C ILE A 40 2.79 -3.14 -4.34
N GLU A 41 3.58 -2.91 -5.38
CA GLU A 41 3.11 -2.57 -6.72
C GLU A 41 3.97 -3.29 -7.74
N HIS A 42 3.33 -3.99 -8.68
CA HIS A 42 4.05 -4.59 -9.79
C HIS A 42 3.20 -4.54 -11.07
N GLN A 43 3.73 -3.86 -12.09
CA GLN A 43 3.11 -3.74 -13.42
C GLN A 43 1.68 -3.16 -13.40
N GLY A 44 1.40 -2.21 -12.50
CA GLY A 44 0.10 -1.58 -12.31
C GLY A 44 -0.85 -2.36 -11.39
N THR A 45 -0.39 -3.45 -10.79
CA THR A 45 -1.18 -4.25 -9.84
C THR A 45 -0.77 -3.96 -8.40
N LEU A 46 -1.75 -3.59 -7.57
CA LEU A 46 -1.57 -3.52 -6.12
C LEU A 46 -1.85 -4.89 -5.49
N TRP A 47 -1.07 -5.21 -4.46
CA TRP A 47 -1.08 -6.51 -3.80
C TRP A 47 -1.72 -6.42 -2.41
N GLN A 48 -1.98 -7.56 -1.78
CA GLN A 48 -2.65 -7.62 -0.48
C GLN A 48 -1.96 -6.76 0.59
N VAL A 49 -0.63 -6.66 0.52
CA VAL A 49 0.19 -5.88 1.44
C VAL A 49 0.10 -4.36 1.25
N THR A 50 -0.28 -3.86 0.08
CA THR A 50 -0.15 -2.44 -0.30
C THR A 50 -0.84 -1.48 0.66
N PRO A 51 -2.15 -1.60 0.95
CA PRO A 51 -2.83 -0.63 1.80
C PRO A 51 -2.20 -0.57 3.20
N TRP A 52 -1.66 -1.69 3.69
CA TRP A 52 -0.99 -1.78 5.00
C TRP A 52 0.38 -1.11 5.01
N VAL A 53 1.19 -1.31 3.97
CA VAL A 53 2.49 -0.63 3.84
C VAL A 53 2.29 0.87 3.73
N VAL A 54 1.35 1.32 2.88
CA VAL A 54 1.00 2.73 2.71
C VAL A 54 0.55 3.34 4.05
N LEU A 55 -0.34 2.66 4.79
CA LEU A 55 -0.77 3.11 6.11
C LEU A 55 0.39 3.33 7.08
N ILE A 56 1.32 2.37 7.18
CA ILE A 56 2.45 2.44 8.10
C ILE A 56 3.44 3.52 7.66
N LEU A 57 3.76 3.60 6.38
CA LEU A 57 4.70 4.58 5.84
C LEU A 57 4.16 6.01 5.98
N LEU A 58 2.88 6.26 5.70
CA LEU A 58 2.27 7.59 5.87
C LEU A 58 2.20 8.03 7.33
N LYS A 59 1.92 7.10 8.25
CA LYS A 59 2.02 7.37 9.69
C LYS A 59 3.44 7.80 10.07
N LYS A 60 4.47 7.07 9.61
CA LYS A 60 5.88 7.44 9.83
C LYS A 60 6.20 8.80 9.19
N LEU A 61 5.78 9.03 7.94
CA LEU A 61 6.00 10.26 7.19
C LEU A 61 5.42 11.48 7.90
N SER A 62 4.21 11.38 8.47
CA SER A 62 3.54 12.47 9.19
C SER A 62 4.32 13.00 10.40
N SER A 63 5.21 12.18 10.97
CA SER A 63 6.05 12.52 12.11
C SER A 63 7.53 12.73 11.74
N LYS A 64 7.86 12.62 10.45
CA LYS A 64 9.23 12.66 9.93
C LYS A 64 9.66 14.10 9.65
N ASN A 65 10.94 14.41 9.85
CA ASN A 65 11.51 15.67 9.38
C ASN A 65 11.49 15.68 7.85
N VAL A 66 11.07 16.80 7.25
CA VAL A 66 10.91 16.92 5.79
C VAL A 66 12.23 16.75 5.04
N GLU A 67 13.36 17.10 5.67
CA GLU A 67 14.71 16.95 5.10
C GLU A 67 15.18 15.49 5.05
N GLU A 68 14.53 14.58 5.78
CA GLU A 68 14.84 13.15 5.78
C GLU A 68 14.02 12.35 4.75
N VAL A 69 13.09 13.02 4.06
CA VAL A 69 12.27 12.41 3.02
C VAL A 69 13.12 12.25 1.77
N SER A 70 13.33 11.00 1.35
CA SER A 70 14.09 10.68 0.15
C SER A 70 13.19 10.70 -1.08
N LEU A 71 13.80 10.87 -2.26
CA LEU A 71 13.10 10.71 -3.54
C LEU A 71 12.43 9.33 -3.65
N ALA A 72 13.16 8.26 -3.33
CA ALA A 72 12.64 6.89 -3.39
C ALA A 72 11.40 6.66 -2.50
N GLU A 73 11.26 7.38 -1.38
CA GLU A 73 10.05 7.32 -0.55
C GLU A 73 8.85 7.98 -1.24
N ILE A 74 9.07 9.09 -1.94
CA ILE A 74 8.02 9.76 -2.73
C ILE A 74 7.64 8.93 -3.96
N GLU A 75 8.62 8.37 -4.66
CA GLU A 75 8.41 7.48 -5.82
C GLU A 75 7.57 6.26 -5.46
N LEU A 76 7.70 5.72 -4.24
CA LEU A 76 6.84 4.63 -3.76
C LEU A 76 5.36 5.05 -3.73
N TYR A 77 5.04 6.22 -3.15
CA TYR A 77 3.66 6.70 -3.12
C TYR A 77 3.15 7.03 -4.53
N LEU A 78 4.02 7.52 -5.40
CA LEU A 78 3.70 7.82 -6.79
C LEU A 78 3.38 6.54 -7.59
N ALA A 79 4.16 5.47 -7.40
CA ALA A 79 3.89 4.17 -8.01
C ALA A 79 2.51 3.64 -7.61
N VAL A 80 2.18 3.71 -6.31
CA VAL A 80 0.84 3.34 -5.82
C VAL A 80 -0.25 4.22 -6.43
N ALA A 81 -0.03 5.55 -6.50
CA ALA A 81 -1.00 6.47 -7.10
C ALA A 81 -1.24 6.20 -8.59
N HIS A 82 -0.20 5.85 -9.36
CA HIS A 82 -0.34 5.50 -10.78
C HIS A 82 -1.11 4.21 -11.02
N ALA A 83 -1.01 3.23 -10.13
CA ALA A 83 -1.79 2.00 -10.22
C ALA A 83 -3.30 2.23 -9.99
N ILE A 84 -3.67 3.33 -9.34
CA ILE A 84 -5.06 3.67 -9.03
C ILE A 84 -5.69 4.40 -10.23
N THR A 85 -6.72 3.78 -10.80
CA THR A 85 -7.56 4.36 -11.87
C THR A 85 -8.92 4.79 -11.29
N GLU A 86 -9.68 5.63 -12.01
CA GLU A 86 -11.00 6.12 -11.59
C GLU A 86 -11.96 4.99 -11.16
N ASN A 87 -11.88 3.82 -11.82
CA ASN A 87 -12.72 2.66 -11.51
C ASN A 87 -12.47 2.08 -10.12
N TYR A 88 -11.32 2.35 -9.52
CA TYR A 88 -10.91 1.82 -8.22
C TYR A 88 -11.20 2.78 -7.06
N GLN A 89 -11.81 3.93 -7.34
CA GLN A 89 -12.14 4.95 -6.34
C GLN A 89 -13.56 4.78 -5.77
N ASP A 90 -14.39 3.89 -6.33
CA ASP A 90 -15.76 3.64 -5.88
C ASP A 90 -15.81 2.62 -4.73
N SER A 91 -16.36 3.04 -3.58
CA SER A 91 -16.58 2.19 -2.40
C SER A 91 -17.68 1.15 -2.56
N THR A 92 -18.53 1.27 -3.59
CA THR A 92 -19.75 0.47 -3.74
C THR A 92 -19.47 -1.02 -3.87
N TYR A 93 -18.26 -1.38 -4.31
CA TYR A 93 -17.90 -2.76 -4.66
C TYR A 93 -16.83 -3.36 -3.77
N ASN A 94 -16.37 -2.67 -2.71
CA ASN A 94 -15.33 -3.18 -1.80
C ASN A 94 -15.83 -3.43 -0.38
N VAL A 95 -14.96 -4.04 0.44
CA VAL A 95 -15.22 -4.25 1.87
C VAL A 95 -15.46 -2.92 2.60
N SER A 96 -16.32 -2.90 3.62
CA SER A 96 -16.78 -1.63 4.22
C SER A 96 -15.67 -0.90 5.00
N THR A 97 -14.70 -1.64 5.52
CA THR A 97 -13.57 -1.09 6.27
C THR A 97 -12.27 -1.77 5.86
N MET A 98 -11.17 -1.02 5.90
CA MET A 98 -9.83 -1.58 5.64
C MET A 98 -9.51 -2.78 6.54
N GLN A 99 -10.07 -2.81 7.77
CA GLN A 99 -9.88 -3.91 8.71
C GLN A 99 -10.43 -5.25 8.21
N GLU A 100 -11.52 -5.22 7.45
CA GLU A 100 -12.12 -6.44 6.86
C GLU A 100 -11.18 -7.11 5.87
N LEU A 101 -10.20 -6.39 5.28
CA LEU A 101 -9.16 -7.00 4.45
C LEU A 101 -8.24 -7.97 5.24
N LEU A 102 -8.29 -7.95 6.58
CA LEU A 102 -7.60 -8.92 7.44
C LEU A 102 -8.53 -10.01 7.98
N ASP A 103 -9.76 -10.13 7.45
CA ASP A 103 -10.63 -11.25 7.79
C ASP A 103 -10.03 -12.56 7.28
N LYS A 104 -10.16 -13.63 8.06
CA LYS A 104 -9.60 -14.96 7.72
C LYS A 104 -9.98 -15.48 6.34
N ARG A 105 -11.12 -15.04 5.80
CA ARG A 105 -11.57 -15.41 4.46
C ARG A 105 -10.71 -14.83 3.33
N TYR A 106 -9.97 -13.75 3.58
CA TYR A 106 -9.07 -13.11 2.62
C TYR A 106 -7.60 -13.41 2.88
N LEU A 107 -7.28 -13.98 4.05
CA LEU A 107 -5.92 -14.31 4.47
C LEU A 107 -5.53 -15.71 4.00
N TRP A 108 -4.38 -15.81 3.35
CA TRP A 108 -3.79 -17.09 3.02
C TRP A 108 -3.44 -17.87 4.29
N VAL A 109 -3.32 -19.20 4.15
CA VAL A 109 -2.81 -20.02 5.25
C VAL A 109 -1.34 -19.70 5.50
N GLU A 110 -0.87 -19.85 6.75
CA GLU A 110 0.54 -19.58 7.08
C GLU A 110 1.51 -20.58 6.47
N ASN A 111 1.04 -21.78 6.11
CA ASN A 111 1.85 -22.80 5.44
C ASN A 111 1.86 -22.53 3.93
N GLU A 112 3.03 -22.24 3.38
CA GLU A 112 3.24 -21.90 1.97
C GLU A 112 3.32 -23.12 1.04
N GLU A 113 3.30 -24.35 1.58
CA GLU A 113 3.45 -25.60 0.79
C GLU A 113 2.40 -25.75 -0.32
N ASP A 114 1.20 -25.23 -0.11
CA ASP A 114 0.08 -25.34 -1.05
C ASP A 114 -0.16 -24.03 -1.85
N ASP A 115 0.78 -23.07 -1.82
CA ASP A 115 0.57 -21.76 -2.45
C ASP A 115 0.38 -21.86 -3.97
N GLU A 116 1.13 -22.76 -4.63
CA GLU A 116 0.97 -23.00 -6.07
C GLU A 116 -0.45 -23.47 -6.41
N LEU A 117 -1.04 -24.32 -5.56
CA LEU A 117 -2.40 -24.83 -5.77
C LEU A 117 -3.45 -23.74 -5.53
N GLU A 118 -3.28 -22.91 -4.49
CA GLU A 118 -4.19 -21.79 -4.22
C GLU A 118 -4.16 -20.75 -5.36
N TRP A 119 -3.00 -20.54 -6.01
CA TRP A 119 -2.90 -19.69 -7.20
C TRP A 119 -3.62 -20.26 -8.44
N GLU A 120 -3.81 -21.57 -8.52
CA GLU A 120 -4.52 -22.23 -9.62
C GLU A 120 -6.05 -22.17 -9.48
N GLU A 121 -6.57 -21.76 -8.33
CA GLU A 121 -8.00 -21.58 -8.10
C GLU A 121 -8.58 -20.46 -8.98
N ASP A 122 -9.86 -20.58 -9.36
CA ASP A 122 -10.57 -19.59 -10.19
C ASP A 122 -10.54 -18.18 -9.57
N THR A 123 -10.46 -18.09 -8.24
CA THR A 123 -10.29 -16.85 -7.48
C THR A 123 -9.47 -17.15 -6.23
N PRO A 124 -8.15 -16.92 -6.28
CA PRO A 124 -7.28 -17.12 -5.13
C PRO A 124 -7.72 -16.25 -3.95
N ARG A 125 -7.48 -16.73 -2.74
CA ARG A 125 -7.92 -16.03 -1.53
C ARG A 125 -7.40 -14.59 -1.44
N GLY A 126 -8.29 -13.67 -1.08
CA GLY A 126 -8.05 -12.22 -1.05
C GLY A 126 -8.03 -11.55 -2.42
N TYR A 127 -8.19 -12.30 -3.51
CA TYR A 127 -8.39 -11.74 -4.85
C TYR A 127 -9.85 -11.78 -5.29
N GLU A 128 -10.76 -12.08 -4.34
CA GLU A 128 -12.19 -11.81 -4.53
C GLU A 128 -12.38 -10.32 -4.89
N PRO A 129 -13.28 -9.99 -5.83
CA PRO A 129 -13.42 -8.64 -6.35
C PRO A 129 -13.51 -7.56 -5.26
N GLU A 130 -14.25 -7.82 -4.19
CA GLU A 130 -14.43 -6.85 -3.11
C GLU A 130 -13.19 -6.60 -2.26
N ALA A 131 -12.34 -7.61 -2.07
CA ALA A 131 -11.07 -7.46 -1.36
C ALA A 131 -10.03 -6.80 -2.27
N PHE A 132 -9.94 -7.28 -3.51
CA PHE A 132 -8.99 -6.79 -4.49
C PHE A 132 -9.22 -5.30 -4.80
N LEU A 133 -10.46 -4.88 -5.04
CA LEU A 133 -10.81 -3.45 -5.21
C LEU A 133 -10.51 -2.64 -3.95
N GLY A 134 -10.63 -3.25 -2.77
CA GLY A 134 -10.26 -2.65 -1.50
C GLY A 134 -8.78 -2.23 -1.43
N TYR A 135 -7.87 -2.97 -2.05
CA TYR A 135 -6.43 -2.64 -2.04
C TYR A 135 -6.16 -1.28 -2.67
N TYR A 136 -6.84 -0.99 -3.77
CA TYR A 136 -6.76 0.31 -4.45
C TYR A 136 -7.52 1.38 -3.71
N TYR A 137 -8.77 1.12 -3.32
CA TYR A 137 -9.62 2.12 -2.67
C TYR A 137 -9.02 2.61 -1.36
N PHE A 138 -8.59 1.72 -0.47
CA PHE A 138 -8.02 2.15 0.81
C PHE A 138 -6.64 2.78 0.64
N SER A 139 -5.82 2.32 -0.31
CA SER A 139 -4.56 2.99 -0.64
C SER A 139 -4.80 4.43 -1.13
N PHE A 140 -5.80 4.62 -1.98
CA PHE A 140 -6.22 5.93 -2.47
C PHE A 140 -6.67 6.85 -1.33
N LEU A 141 -7.59 6.38 -0.47
CA LEU A 141 -8.05 7.15 0.69
C LEU A 141 -6.90 7.58 1.61
N LEU A 142 -5.96 6.66 1.88
CA LEU A 142 -4.80 6.95 2.71
C LEU A 142 -3.90 8.03 2.08
N LEU A 143 -3.64 7.94 0.77
CA LEU A 143 -2.87 8.95 0.05
C LEU A 143 -3.60 10.31 0.04
N GLN A 144 -4.92 10.33 -0.14
CA GLN A 144 -5.72 11.55 -0.06
C GLN A 144 -5.65 12.19 1.33
N GLU A 145 -5.79 11.41 2.40
CA GLU A 145 -5.66 11.88 3.78
C GLU A 145 -4.27 12.50 4.04
N ALA A 146 -3.24 12.04 3.33
CA ALA A 146 -1.87 12.53 3.43
C ALA A 146 -1.54 13.76 2.55
N ILE A 147 -2.47 14.28 1.74
CA ILE A 147 -2.27 15.50 0.92
C ILE A 147 -1.64 16.67 1.72
N PRO A 148 -2.07 16.99 2.95
CA PRO A 148 -1.45 18.06 3.74
C PRO A 148 0.03 17.80 4.06
N VAL A 149 0.41 16.54 4.29
CA VAL A 149 1.79 16.13 4.57
C VAL A 149 2.66 16.31 3.32
N PHE A 150 2.21 15.82 2.15
CA PHE A 150 2.90 16.01 0.88
C PHE A 150 3.08 17.48 0.53
N THR A 151 2.04 18.29 0.75
CA THR A 151 2.08 19.75 0.53
C THR A 151 3.13 20.43 1.41
N ALA A 152 3.23 20.01 2.69
CA ALA A 152 4.23 20.54 3.61
C ALA A 152 5.66 20.15 3.23
N ILE A 153 5.87 18.93 2.76
CA ILE A 153 7.17 18.45 2.24
C ILE A 153 7.55 19.29 1.01
N LYS A 154 6.68 19.40 0.01
CA LYS A 154 6.89 20.20 -1.20
C LYS A 154 7.33 21.64 -0.91
N ALA A 155 6.73 22.28 0.10
CA ALA A 155 7.06 23.67 0.46
C ALA A 155 8.47 23.83 1.04
N ARG A 156 9.12 22.74 1.45
CA ARG A 156 10.37 22.75 2.22
C ARG A 156 11.53 21.99 1.56
N THR A 157 11.26 21.22 0.50
CA THR A 157 12.29 20.52 -0.27
C THR A 157 12.24 20.88 -1.76
N LYS A 158 13.42 20.98 -2.38
CA LYS A 158 13.57 21.19 -3.83
C LYS A 158 13.83 19.89 -4.60
N SER A 159 14.29 18.84 -3.93
CA SER A 159 14.79 17.63 -4.60
C SER A 159 13.71 16.62 -4.96
N THR A 160 12.48 16.80 -4.49
CA THR A 160 11.35 15.92 -4.76
C THR A 160 10.11 16.72 -5.21
N THR A 161 10.31 17.95 -5.69
CA THR A 161 9.21 18.88 -5.96
C THR A 161 8.36 18.39 -7.13
N GLU A 162 8.97 17.87 -8.19
CA GLU A 162 8.29 17.42 -9.40
C GLU A 162 7.41 16.19 -9.11
N GLU A 163 7.96 15.20 -8.39
CA GLU A 163 7.27 13.96 -8.04
C GLU A 163 6.12 14.22 -7.06
N ILE A 164 6.28 15.16 -6.12
CA ILE A 164 5.19 15.56 -5.23
C ILE A 164 4.13 16.35 -6.00
N GLU A 165 4.50 17.16 -6.99
CA GLU A 165 3.53 17.85 -7.85
C GLU A 165 2.68 16.89 -8.65
N GLU A 166 3.31 15.87 -9.23
CA GLU A 166 2.62 14.79 -9.94
C GLU A 166 1.71 13.99 -9.00
N LEU A 167 2.23 13.54 -7.85
CA LEU A 167 1.45 12.82 -6.84
C LEU A 167 0.21 13.63 -6.42
N LEU A 168 0.38 14.91 -6.12
CA LEU A 168 -0.73 15.80 -5.76
C LEU A 168 -1.69 16.05 -6.92
N ALA A 169 -1.27 15.92 -8.17
CA ALA A 169 -2.16 16.02 -9.32
C ALA A 169 -3.04 14.77 -9.45
N LEU A 170 -2.46 13.57 -9.27
CA LEU A 170 -3.19 12.30 -9.31
C LEU A 170 -4.28 12.20 -8.21
N LEU A 171 -4.03 12.78 -7.03
CA LEU A 171 -4.94 12.68 -5.88
C LEU A 171 -6.11 13.68 -5.88
N LYS A 172 -6.18 14.59 -6.85
CA LYS A 172 -7.23 15.63 -6.95
C LYS A 172 -8.53 15.16 -7.62
N HIS A 173 -8.55 13.92 -8.13
CA HIS A 173 -9.66 13.34 -8.86
C HIS A 173 -10.43 12.37 -7.97
#